data_AF-A0A7S1FCL0-F1
#
_entry.id   AF-A0A7S1FCL0-F1
#
_cell.length_a   1.000
_cell.length_b   1.000
_cell.length_c   1.000
_cell.angle_alpha   90.00
_cell.angle_beta   90.00
_cell.angle_gamma   90.00
#
_symmetry.space_group_name_H-M   'P 1'
#
loop_
_entity.id
_entity.type
_entity.pdbx_description
1 polymer ?
#
loop_
_entity_poly.entity_id
_entity_poly.type
_entity_poly.pdbx_seq_one_letter_code
_entity_poly.pdbx_strand_id
1 'polypeptide(L)'
;ELPTNADRAEWEHALLRVQTAWKEVIPVVEEFRCLPFPKHFRRIEKLTDTHPLSFFIASDNDEGVPLLAITEWLVARQNELVRVANDARRYTPVEVSSSTLKPHDLINFSKDAMMRFLLERCVAHGHGGALQLDIPLLEAFLQTTFLKPSIQIEREPFTWLGDAGAKVEVKTALAQKPLEHEVRQRLRAEIKTASVASVCLEKVTMASAFIVKAGAALSSEQAGRTLLAEYLQNVLME
;
A
#
# COMPACT_ATOMS: atom_id res chain seq x y z
N GLU A 1 -10.19 -3.17 22.77
CA GLU A 1 -9.90 -2.06 23.70
C GLU A 1 -10.01 -0.76 22.92
N LEU A 2 -10.53 0.31 23.52
CA LEU A 2 -10.61 1.61 22.85
C LEU A 2 -9.22 2.28 22.89
N PRO A 3 -8.79 2.94 21.82
CA PRO A 3 -7.47 3.57 21.76
C PRO A 3 -7.32 4.62 22.87
N THR A 4 -6.17 4.60 23.53
CA THR A 4 -5.77 5.51 24.60
C THR A 4 -5.29 6.85 24.06
N ASN A 5 -5.11 7.85 24.94
CA ASN A 5 -4.53 9.14 24.55
C ASN A 5 -3.08 9.01 24.04
N ALA A 6 -2.34 7.96 24.41
CA ALA A 6 -1.00 7.69 23.91
C ALA A 6 -1.03 7.23 22.44
N ASP A 7 -1.99 6.37 22.10
CA ASP A 7 -2.20 5.90 20.72
C ASP A 7 -2.52 7.05 19.78
N ARG A 8 -3.30 8.04 20.28
CA ARG A 8 -3.61 9.26 19.52
C ARG A 8 -2.37 10.04 19.12
N ALA A 9 -1.42 10.24 20.03
CA ALA A 9 -0.20 11.01 19.75
C ALA A 9 0.66 10.29 18.69
N GLU A 10 0.72 8.96 18.73
CA GLU A 10 1.41 8.16 17.74
C GLU A 10 0.75 8.30 16.35
N TRP A 11 -0.57 8.27 16.29
CA TRP A 11 -1.33 8.42 15.04
C TRP A 11 -1.18 9.82 14.44
N GLU A 12 -1.21 10.86 15.26
CA GLU A 12 -0.97 12.24 14.82
C GLU A 12 0.44 12.41 14.24
N HIS A 13 1.44 11.79 14.86
CA HIS A 13 2.81 11.80 14.36
C HIS A 13 2.97 10.99 13.06
N ALA A 14 2.31 9.83 12.95
CA ALA A 14 2.29 9.05 11.71
C ALA A 14 1.61 9.83 10.57
N LEU A 15 0.48 10.48 10.85
CA LEU A 15 -0.23 11.33 9.90
C LEU A 15 0.66 12.46 9.38
N LEU A 16 1.39 13.15 10.28
CA LEU A 16 2.31 14.21 9.88
C LEU A 16 3.41 13.72 8.93
N ARG A 17 3.94 12.50 9.16
CA ARG A 17 4.93 11.88 8.27
C ARG A 17 4.34 11.58 6.89
N VAL A 18 3.11 11.05 6.84
CA VAL A 18 2.41 10.79 5.57
C VAL A 18 2.16 12.10 4.82
N GLN A 19 1.70 13.15 5.50
CA GLN A 19 1.49 14.47 4.89
C GLN A 19 2.78 15.08 4.34
N THR A 20 3.89 14.89 5.05
CA THR A 20 5.21 15.34 4.62
C THR A 20 5.66 14.56 3.37
N ALA A 21 5.57 13.24 3.41
CA ALA A 21 5.90 12.39 2.27
C ALA A 21 5.02 12.70 1.05
N TRP A 22 3.72 12.98 1.25
CA TRP A 22 2.81 13.38 0.19
C TRP A 22 3.32 14.63 -0.54
N LYS A 23 3.64 15.69 0.22
CA LYS A 23 4.10 16.97 -0.31
C LYS A 23 5.40 16.83 -1.12
N GLU A 24 6.33 16.02 -0.64
CA GLU A 24 7.66 15.89 -1.26
C GLU A 24 7.66 14.89 -2.44
N VAL A 25 6.88 13.81 -2.35
CA VAL A 25 6.98 12.68 -3.30
C VAL A 25 5.96 12.76 -4.43
N ILE A 26 4.69 13.11 -4.15
CA ILE A 26 3.64 13.13 -5.20
C ILE A 26 3.97 14.03 -6.39
N PRO A 27 4.61 15.22 -6.22
CA PRO A 27 4.98 16.05 -7.36
C PRO A 27 6.02 15.40 -8.29
N VAL A 28 6.89 14.54 -7.76
CA VAL A 28 8.01 13.91 -8.51
C VAL A 28 7.68 12.51 -9.04
N VAL A 29 6.58 11.89 -8.59
CA VAL A 29 6.13 10.59 -9.11
C VAL A 29 5.53 10.80 -10.51
N GLU A 30 6.29 10.41 -11.53
CA GLU A 30 5.87 10.47 -12.94
C GLU A 30 5.03 9.26 -13.34
N GLU A 31 5.47 8.08 -12.93
CA GLU A 31 4.89 6.80 -13.28
C GLU A 31 4.67 5.94 -12.03
N PHE A 32 3.64 5.10 -12.08
CA PHE A 32 3.36 4.08 -11.09
C PHE A 32 3.12 2.76 -11.82
N ARG A 33 3.95 1.74 -11.54
CA ARG A 33 3.88 0.42 -12.19
C ARG A 33 3.80 0.49 -13.73
N CYS A 34 4.67 1.29 -14.33
CA CYS A 34 4.74 1.54 -15.79
C CYS A 34 3.50 2.23 -16.39
N LEU A 35 2.60 2.77 -15.57
CA LEU A 35 1.47 3.59 -16.01
C LEU A 35 1.68 5.05 -15.62
N PRO A 36 1.23 6.01 -16.43
CA PRO A 36 1.28 7.43 -16.07
C PRO A 36 0.55 7.69 -14.75
N PHE A 37 1.21 8.37 -13.82
CA PHE A 37 0.59 8.68 -12.53
C PHE A 37 -0.62 9.63 -12.72
N PRO A 38 -1.78 9.37 -12.08
CA PRO A 38 -2.98 10.16 -12.34
C PRO A 38 -2.81 11.64 -11.95
N LYS A 39 -2.95 12.53 -12.93
CA LYS A 39 -2.68 13.98 -12.78
C LYS A 39 -3.56 14.68 -11.74
N HIS A 40 -4.73 14.14 -11.43
CA HIS A 40 -5.66 14.76 -10.48
C HIS A 40 -5.13 14.69 -9.04
N PHE A 41 -4.38 13.64 -8.68
CA PHE A 41 -3.76 13.55 -7.36
C PHE A 41 -2.66 14.59 -7.14
N ARG A 42 -1.98 15.03 -8.21
CA ARG A 42 -0.99 16.12 -8.13
C ARG A 42 -1.61 17.49 -7.82
N ARG A 43 -2.92 17.66 -8.03
CA ARG A 43 -3.63 18.89 -7.67
C ARG A 43 -3.94 18.97 -6.17
N ILE A 44 -3.80 17.86 -5.45
CA ILE A 44 -3.95 17.80 -4.00
C ILE A 44 -2.61 18.20 -3.40
N GLU A 45 -2.43 19.50 -3.16
CA GLU A 45 -1.18 20.05 -2.61
C GLU A 45 -0.90 19.55 -1.18
N LYS A 46 -1.96 19.36 -0.39
CA LYS A 46 -1.86 18.93 1.00
C LYS A 46 -2.93 17.90 1.34
N LEU A 47 -2.49 16.75 1.82
CA LEU A 47 -3.36 15.78 2.46
C LEU A 47 -3.71 16.27 3.87
N THR A 48 -4.99 16.27 4.22
CA THR A 48 -5.53 16.73 5.51
C THR A 48 -6.47 15.69 6.09
N ASP A 49 -6.75 15.80 7.39
CA ASP A 49 -7.73 14.99 8.11
C ASP A 49 -9.18 15.08 7.57
N THR A 50 -9.47 16.09 6.75
CA THR A 50 -10.74 16.23 6.05
C THR A 50 -10.87 15.32 4.82
N HIS A 51 -9.81 14.66 4.38
CA HIS A 51 -9.86 13.72 3.25
C HIS A 51 -10.46 12.38 3.68
N PRO A 52 -11.14 11.65 2.77
CA PRO A 52 -11.65 10.31 3.06
C PRO A 52 -10.55 9.36 3.54
N LEU A 53 -10.93 8.40 4.41
CA LEU A 53 -10.01 7.39 4.93
C LEU A 53 -9.28 6.60 3.83
N SER A 54 -9.90 6.44 2.65
CA SER A 54 -9.30 5.75 1.51
C SER A 54 -7.96 6.35 1.06
N PHE A 55 -7.73 7.66 1.24
CA PHE A 55 -6.44 8.31 0.94
C PHE A 55 -5.31 7.88 1.89
N PHE A 56 -5.65 7.34 3.05
CA PHE A 56 -4.71 6.88 4.06
C PHE A 56 -4.51 5.36 4.05
N ILE A 57 -5.11 4.68 3.06
CA ILE A 57 -4.98 3.24 2.86
C ILE A 57 -4.18 3.03 1.58
N ALA A 58 -3.07 2.30 1.68
CA ALA A 58 -2.31 1.95 0.49
C ALA A 58 -3.00 0.81 -0.25
N SER A 59 -3.46 1.09 -1.47
CA SER A 59 -4.18 0.15 -2.32
C SER A 59 -3.74 0.31 -3.77
N ASP A 60 -3.86 -0.77 -4.53
CA ASP A 60 -3.57 -0.78 -5.97
C ASP A 60 -4.62 -0.02 -6.79
N ASN A 61 -5.74 0.39 -6.18
CA ASN A 61 -6.89 1.00 -6.84
C ASN A 61 -7.26 2.37 -6.24
N ASP A 62 -7.88 3.20 -7.08
CA ASP A 62 -8.55 4.46 -6.74
C ASP A 62 -7.71 5.42 -5.86
N GLU A 63 -8.27 5.95 -4.77
CA GLU A 63 -7.62 6.93 -3.89
C GLU A 63 -6.47 6.36 -3.06
N GLY A 64 -6.28 5.03 -3.05
CA GLY A 64 -5.16 4.39 -2.34
C GLY A 64 -3.86 4.32 -3.14
N VAL A 65 -3.93 4.53 -4.46
CA VAL A 65 -2.78 4.52 -5.38
C VAL A 65 -1.68 5.51 -4.95
N PRO A 66 -1.98 6.76 -4.55
CA PRO A 66 -0.95 7.72 -4.15
C PRO A 66 -0.10 7.25 -2.97
N LEU A 67 -0.71 6.73 -1.91
CA LEU A 67 0.02 6.29 -0.73
C LEU A 67 0.88 5.06 -1.02
N LEU A 68 0.36 4.16 -1.85
CA LEU A 68 1.11 3.03 -2.37
C LEU A 68 2.32 3.49 -3.21
N ALA A 69 2.12 4.42 -4.14
CA ALA A 69 3.18 4.99 -4.96
C ALA A 69 4.27 5.69 -4.13
N ILE A 70 3.89 6.46 -3.11
CA ILE A 70 4.84 7.07 -2.16
C ILE A 70 5.69 5.98 -1.50
N THR A 71 5.05 4.90 -1.02
CA THR A 71 5.75 3.80 -0.35
C THR A 71 6.76 3.13 -1.27
N GLU A 72 6.33 2.76 -2.48
CA GLU A 72 7.18 2.10 -3.47
C GLU A 72 8.34 3.01 -3.90
N TRP A 73 8.07 4.31 -4.09
CA TRP A 73 9.09 5.29 -4.45
C TRP A 73 10.16 5.47 -3.37
N LEU A 74 9.75 5.61 -2.10
CA LEU A 74 10.69 5.76 -0.99
C LEU A 74 11.60 4.53 -0.84
N VAL A 75 11.03 3.33 -0.96
CA VAL A 75 11.80 2.09 -0.91
C VAL A 75 12.73 1.96 -2.12
N ALA A 76 12.26 2.28 -3.32
CA ALA A 76 13.10 2.27 -4.52
C ALA A 76 14.30 3.22 -4.36
N ARG A 77 14.08 4.43 -3.83
CA ARG A 77 15.14 5.42 -3.63
C ARG A 77 16.14 5.00 -2.55
N GLN A 78 15.66 4.43 -1.44
CA GLN A 78 16.50 3.81 -0.41
C GLN A 78 17.39 2.72 -1.03
N ASN A 79 16.78 1.78 -1.76
CA ASN A 79 17.48 0.63 -2.34
C ASN A 79 18.49 1.04 -3.40
N GLU A 80 18.19 2.08 -4.19
CA GLU A 80 19.12 2.65 -5.15
C GLU A 80 20.39 3.18 -4.47
N LEU A 81 20.24 3.98 -3.40
CA LEU A 81 21.37 4.52 -2.65
C LEU A 81 22.20 3.42 -1.98
N VAL A 82 21.52 2.42 -1.40
CA VAL A 82 22.15 1.24 -0.81
C VAL A 82 22.97 0.48 -1.85
N ARG A 83 22.40 0.25 -3.04
CA ARG A 83 23.10 -0.43 -4.14
C ARG A 83 24.36 0.33 -4.54
N VAL A 84 24.25 1.64 -4.76
CA VAL A 84 25.41 2.49 -5.14
C VAL A 84 26.51 2.42 -4.08
N ALA A 85 26.17 2.51 -2.79
CA ALA A 85 27.14 2.42 -1.71
C ALA A 85 27.81 1.03 -1.61
N ASN A 86 27.03 -0.03 -1.81
CA ASN A 86 27.53 -1.41 -1.82
C ASN A 86 28.44 -1.68 -3.01
N ASP A 87 28.06 -1.25 -4.21
CA ASP A 87 28.86 -1.40 -5.43
C ASP A 87 30.22 -0.69 -5.30
N ALA A 88 30.22 0.53 -4.76
CA ALA A 88 31.44 1.30 -4.51
C ALA A 88 32.41 0.58 -3.55
N ARG A 89 31.89 -0.19 -2.60
CA ARG A 89 32.66 -0.99 -1.64
C ARG A 89 32.87 -2.44 -2.04
N ARG A 90 32.29 -2.89 -3.16
CA ARG A 90 32.22 -4.31 -3.55
C ARG A 90 31.63 -5.19 -2.45
N TYR A 91 30.66 -4.66 -1.71
CA TYR A 91 29.93 -5.37 -0.67
C TYR A 91 28.65 -5.98 -1.23
N THR A 92 28.25 -7.15 -0.72
CA THR A 92 26.99 -7.78 -1.14
C THR A 92 25.85 -7.27 -0.26
N PRO A 93 24.81 -6.62 -0.84
CA PRO A 93 23.69 -6.12 -0.06
C PRO A 93 22.99 -7.25 0.68
N VAL A 94 22.64 -7.00 1.94
CA VAL A 94 21.75 -7.86 2.73
C VAL A 94 20.33 -7.37 2.51
N GLU A 95 19.39 -8.28 2.33
CA GLU A 95 17.97 -7.94 2.19
C GLU A 95 17.23 -8.08 3.52
N VAL A 96 16.30 -7.17 3.78
CA VAL A 96 15.42 -7.17 4.95
C VAL A 96 13.98 -6.98 4.48
N SER A 97 13.06 -7.76 5.05
CA SER A 97 11.63 -7.60 4.81
C SER A 97 11.11 -6.32 5.47
N SER A 98 10.16 -5.65 4.79
CA SER A 98 9.39 -4.54 5.34
C SER A 98 8.62 -4.89 6.62
N SER A 99 8.29 -6.17 6.87
CA SER A 99 7.62 -6.60 8.10
C SER A 99 8.53 -6.60 9.33
N THR A 100 9.84 -6.75 9.12
CA THR A 100 10.87 -6.76 10.19
C THR A 100 11.71 -5.48 10.25
N LEU A 101 11.41 -4.51 9.38
CA LEU A 101 12.16 -3.28 9.21
C LEU A 101 12.20 -2.44 10.49
N LYS A 102 13.39 -1.98 10.88
CA LYS A 102 13.61 -1.11 12.04
C LYS A 102 14.24 0.22 11.64
N PRO A 103 14.20 1.26 12.50
CA PRO A 103 14.76 2.57 12.18
C PRO A 103 16.26 2.57 11.82
N HIS A 104 17.05 1.61 12.29
CA HIS A 104 18.48 1.52 11.99
C HIS A 104 18.78 0.94 10.60
N ASP A 105 17.80 0.27 9.98
CA ASP A 105 17.88 -0.27 8.62
C ASP A 105 17.67 0.82 7.57
N LEU A 106 17.11 1.97 7.98
CA LEU A 106 16.81 3.11 7.11
C LEU A 106 17.99 4.06 6.98
N ILE A 107 18.11 4.70 5.81
CA ILE A 107 19.01 5.83 5.63
C ILE A 107 18.35 7.05 6.27
N ASN A 108 18.79 7.39 7.48
CA ASN A 108 18.45 8.65 8.12
C ASN A 108 19.64 9.61 7.99
N PHE A 109 19.61 10.45 6.95
CA PHE A 109 20.70 11.36 6.64
C PHE A 109 20.17 12.73 6.23
N SER A 110 20.73 13.78 6.81
CA SER A 110 20.35 15.16 6.51
C SER A 110 21.46 15.90 5.77
N LYS A 111 21.05 16.86 4.93
CA LYS A 111 21.97 17.80 4.28
C LYS A 111 22.88 18.49 5.29
N ASP A 112 22.34 18.89 6.44
CA ASP A 112 23.11 19.59 7.48
C ASP A 112 24.19 18.70 8.09
N ALA A 113 23.92 17.41 8.28
CA ALA A 113 24.93 16.45 8.74
C ALA A 113 26.06 16.29 7.72
N MET A 114 25.72 16.23 6.42
CA MET A 114 26.71 16.20 5.34
C MET A 114 27.57 17.46 5.32
N MET A 115 26.94 18.63 5.35
CA MET A 115 27.65 19.91 5.30
C MET A 115 28.56 20.10 6.51
N ARG A 116 28.13 19.66 7.69
CA ARG A 116 28.96 19.68 8.90
C ARG A 116 30.22 18.84 8.72
N PHE A 117 30.07 17.59 8.23
CA PHE A 117 31.22 16.72 7.97
C PHE A 117 32.16 17.29 6.91
N LEU A 118 31.62 17.84 5.83
CA LEU A 118 32.39 18.48 4.77
C LEU A 118 33.25 19.62 5.33
N LEU A 119 32.64 20.56 6.04
CA LEU A 119 33.31 21.77 6.53
C LEU A 119 34.33 21.46 7.64
N GLU A 120 34.03 20.50 8.51
CA GLU A 120 34.91 20.17 9.64
C GLU A 120 36.10 19.28 9.26
N ARG A 121 35.95 18.41 8.25
CA ARG A 121 36.92 17.34 7.99
C ARG A 121 37.44 17.27 6.56
N CYS A 122 36.71 17.79 5.59
CA CYS A 122 37.07 17.67 4.18
C CYS A 122 37.63 18.96 3.59
N VAL A 123 37.79 20.02 4.38
CA VAL A 123 38.30 21.32 3.91
C VAL A 123 39.72 21.53 4.41
N ALA A 124 40.65 21.70 3.47
CA ALA A 124 42.00 22.18 3.74
C ALA A 124 42.25 23.51 3.00
N HIS A 125 43.03 24.39 3.61
CA HIS A 125 43.46 25.64 2.97
C HIS A 125 44.87 25.45 2.43
N GLY A 126 45.00 25.44 1.10
CA GLY A 126 46.28 25.36 0.41
C GLY A 126 47.08 26.67 0.50
N HIS A 127 48.33 26.63 0.02
CA HIS A 127 49.17 27.83 -0.07
C HIS A 127 48.51 28.88 -0.99
N GLY A 128 48.32 30.10 -0.47
CA GLY A 128 47.65 31.19 -1.19
C GLY A 128 46.13 31.29 -0.96
N GLY A 129 45.56 30.52 -0.02
CA GLY A 129 44.13 30.62 0.31
C GLY A 129 43.20 29.81 -0.60
N ALA A 130 43.77 28.95 -1.46
CA ALA A 130 42.97 28.05 -2.29
C ALA A 130 42.30 26.97 -1.42
N LEU A 131 40.98 26.85 -1.55
CA LEU A 131 40.19 25.82 -0.88
C LEU A 131 40.45 24.46 -1.55
N GLN A 132 40.94 23.50 -0.79
CA GLN A 132 41.06 22.11 -1.22
C GLN A 132 40.00 21.26 -0.52
N LEU A 133 39.21 20.54 -1.31
CA LEU A 133 38.18 19.63 -0.83
C LEU A 133 38.66 18.18 -0.93
N ASP A 134 38.71 17.48 0.19
CA ASP A 134 38.97 16.04 0.27
C ASP A 134 37.70 15.26 -0.05
N ILE A 135 37.39 15.17 -1.35
CA ILE A 135 36.26 14.39 -1.86
C ILE A 135 36.40 12.89 -1.53
N PRO A 136 37.59 12.26 -1.64
CA PRO A 136 37.76 10.86 -1.22
C PRO A 136 37.34 10.60 0.24
N LEU A 137 37.68 11.50 1.16
CA LEU A 137 37.28 11.36 2.57
C LEU A 137 35.76 11.49 2.74
N LEU A 138 35.14 12.45 2.06
CA LEU A 138 33.68 12.60 2.05
C LEU A 138 33.00 11.35 1.49
N GLU A 139 33.52 10.82 0.39
CA GLU A 139 32.98 9.63 -0.26
C GLU A 139 33.05 8.41 0.67
N ALA A 140 34.20 8.17 1.31
CA ALA A 140 34.37 7.07 2.26
C ALA A 140 33.40 7.17 3.46
N PHE A 141 33.13 8.39 3.92
CA PHE A 141 32.12 8.65 4.96
C PHE A 141 30.71 8.29 4.47
N LEU A 142 30.30 8.80 3.30
CA LEU A 142 28.98 8.53 2.73
C LEU A 142 28.76 7.04 2.45
N GLN A 143 29.76 6.36 1.89
CA GLN A 143 29.74 4.91 1.66
C GLN A 143 29.51 4.12 2.97
N THR A 144 30.09 4.59 4.09
CA THR A 144 29.90 3.94 5.38
C THR A 144 28.50 4.25 5.95
N THR A 145 28.02 5.48 5.80
CA THR A 145 26.70 5.89 6.29
C THR A 145 25.56 5.19 5.55
N PHE A 146 25.70 4.99 4.23
CA PHE A 146 24.69 4.36 3.37
C PHE A 146 24.82 2.84 3.27
N LEU A 147 25.73 2.23 4.02
CA LEU A 147 25.82 0.78 4.15
C LEU A 147 24.65 0.25 4.99
N LYS A 148 23.50 0.11 4.35
CA LYS A 148 22.22 -0.35 4.92
C LYS A 148 21.71 -1.57 4.14
N PRO A 149 20.79 -2.37 4.70
CA PRO A 149 20.15 -3.43 3.94
C PRO A 149 19.25 -2.87 2.85
N SER A 150 19.08 -3.64 1.77
CA SER A 150 18.03 -3.41 0.79
C SER A 150 16.69 -3.90 1.36
N ILE A 151 15.63 -3.15 1.10
CA ILE A 151 14.30 -3.44 1.63
C ILE A 151 13.51 -4.22 0.58
N GLN A 152 13.03 -5.39 0.96
CA GLN A 152 12.04 -6.13 0.21
C GLN A 152 10.65 -5.79 0.75
N ILE A 153 9.79 -5.29 -0.13
CA ILE A 153 8.40 -4.96 0.22
C ILE A 153 7.59 -6.26 0.29
N GLU A 154 7.21 -6.66 1.49
CA GLU A 154 6.19 -7.67 1.73
C GLU A 154 4.86 -6.95 2.00
N ARG A 155 3.87 -7.16 1.13
CA ARG A 155 2.54 -6.56 1.28
C ARG A 155 1.45 -7.57 1.05
N GLU A 156 0.52 -7.63 2.00
CA GLU A 156 -0.80 -8.13 1.75
C GLU A 156 -1.65 -6.99 1.17
N PRO A 157 -2.32 -7.19 0.01
CA PRO A 157 -3.17 -6.16 -0.56
C PRO A 157 -4.34 -5.86 0.38
N PHE A 158 -4.61 -4.57 0.58
CA PHE A 158 -5.78 -4.17 1.34
C PHE A 158 -7.04 -4.62 0.59
N THR A 159 -7.86 -5.44 1.26
CA THR A 159 -9.11 -5.95 0.71
C THR A 159 -10.27 -5.26 1.42
N TRP A 160 -11.07 -4.51 0.68
CA TRP A 160 -12.29 -3.91 1.23
C TRP A 160 -13.25 -5.00 1.71
N LEU A 161 -14.02 -4.71 2.75
CA LEU A 161 -15.08 -5.60 3.21
C LEU A 161 -16.07 -5.84 2.06
N GLY A 162 -16.15 -7.08 1.57
CA GLY A 162 -16.96 -7.48 0.42
C GLY A 162 -16.20 -7.69 -0.90
N ASP A 163 -14.90 -7.38 -0.96
CA ASP A 163 -14.06 -7.53 -2.16
C ASP A 163 -13.28 -8.88 -2.19
N ALA A 164 -13.28 -9.60 -1.07
CA ALA A 164 -12.51 -10.84 -0.91
C ALA A 164 -13.05 -11.96 -1.81
N GLY A 165 -12.26 -12.37 -2.82
CA GLY A 165 -12.00 -13.75 -3.29
C GLY A 165 -13.14 -14.63 -3.80
N ALA A 166 -14.36 -14.47 -3.28
CA ALA A 166 -15.51 -15.32 -3.55
C ALA A 166 -15.90 -15.31 -5.03
N LYS A 167 -15.63 -14.24 -5.78
CA LYS A 167 -15.97 -14.17 -7.21
C LYS A 167 -15.25 -15.22 -8.06
N VAL A 168 -14.02 -15.60 -7.71
CA VAL A 168 -13.24 -16.60 -8.46
C VAL A 168 -13.62 -18.01 -8.01
N GLU A 169 -13.75 -18.21 -6.69
CA GLU A 169 -14.06 -19.53 -6.10
C GLU A 169 -15.53 -19.97 -6.31
N VAL A 170 -16.47 -19.03 -6.36
CA VAL A 170 -17.87 -19.33 -6.70
C VAL A 170 -17.99 -19.77 -8.16
N LYS A 171 -17.23 -19.17 -9.09
CA LYS A 171 -17.25 -19.59 -10.50
C LYS A 171 -16.77 -21.03 -10.69
N THR A 172 -15.80 -21.46 -9.87
CA THR A 172 -15.32 -22.85 -9.89
C THR A 172 -16.29 -23.81 -9.22
N ALA A 173 -17.03 -23.36 -8.20
CA ALA A 173 -18.02 -24.20 -7.50
C ALA A 173 -19.37 -24.28 -8.24
N LEU A 174 -19.77 -23.23 -8.96
CA LEU A 174 -21.08 -23.13 -9.60
C LEU A 174 -21.04 -22.30 -10.89
N ALA A 175 -21.58 -22.87 -11.97
CA ALA A 175 -21.72 -22.17 -13.25
C ALA A 175 -22.58 -20.91 -13.13
N GLN A 176 -21.96 -19.74 -13.34
CA GLN A 176 -22.63 -18.44 -13.24
C GLN A 176 -23.26 -18.05 -14.59
N LYS A 177 -24.47 -17.47 -14.55
CA LYS A 177 -25.14 -16.86 -15.70
C LYS A 177 -25.34 -15.36 -15.48
N PRO A 178 -25.30 -14.54 -16.54
CA PRO A 178 -25.59 -13.12 -16.42
C PRO A 178 -27.03 -12.90 -15.94
N LEU A 179 -27.25 -11.88 -15.10
CA LEU A 179 -28.58 -11.49 -14.66
C LEU A 179 -29.42 -10.99 -15.84
N GLU A 180 -30.65 -11.49 -15.93
CA GLU A 180 -31.62 -11.03 -16.92
C GLU A 180 -31.92 -9.53 -16.76
N HIS A 181 -32.27 -8.88 -17.87
CA HIS A 181 -32.46 -7.43 -17.91
C HIS A 181 -33.53 -6.94 -16.94
N GLU A 182 -34.65 -7.66 -16.85
CA GLU A 182 -35.77 -7.32 -15.95
C GLU A 182 -35.36 -7.39 -14.47
N VAL A 183 -34.58 -8.42 -14.09
CA VAL A 183 -34.06 -8.56 -12.73
C VAL A 183 -33.13 -7.39 -12.38
N ARG A 184 -32.25 -6.98 -13.31
CA ARG A 184 -31.37 -5.82 -13.10
C ARG A 184 -32.16 -4.52 -12.92
N GLN A 185 -33.22 -4.32 -13.69
CA GLN A 185 -34.07 -3.13 -13.55
C GLN A 185 -34.80 -3.10 -12.21
N ARG A 186 -35.34 -4.24 -11.76
CA ARG A 186 -35.99 -4.37 -10.45
C ARG A 186 -35.02 -4.12 -9.30
N LEU A 187 -33.83 -4.73 -9.33
CA LEU A 187 -32.79 -4.51 -8.32
C LEU A 187 -32.39 -3.02 -8.21
N ARG A 188 -32.25 -2.33 -9.34
CA ARG A 188 -31.99 -0.88 -9.35
C ARG A 188 -33.15 -0.06 -8.81
N ALA A 189 -34.38 -0.50 -9.02
CA ALA A 189 -35.56 0.16 -8.48
C ALA A 189 -35.73 -0.06 -6.97
N GLU A 190 -35.25 -1.17 -6.42
CA GLU A 190 -35.38 -1.53 -5.00
C GLU A 190 -34.19 -1.04 -4.15
N ILE A 191 -32.96 -1.09 -4.68
CA ILE A 191 -31.74 -0.65 -3.98
C ILE A 191 -31.53 0.85 -4.23
N LYS A 192 -32.28 1.69 -3.52
CA LYS A 192 -32.23 3.16 -3.68
C LYS A 192 -31.27 3.87 -2.71
N THR A 193 -30.87 3.22 -1.62
CA THR A 193 -30.07 3.84 -0.56
C THR A 193 -28.82 3.01 -0.25
N ALA A 194 -27.77 3.69 0.23
CA ALA A 194 -26.50 3.05 0.60
C ALA A 194 -26.68 2.02 1.73
N SER A 195 -27.60 2.25 2.66
CA SER A 195 -27.91 1.31 3.74
C SER A 195 -28.50 0.00 3.22
N VAL A 196 -29.47 0.07 2.30
CA VAL A 196 -30.07 -1.11 1.68
C VAL A 196 -29.05 -1.84 0.82
N ALA A 197 -28.22 -1.10 0.06
CA ALA A 197 -27.14 -1.67 -0.74
C ALA A 197 -26.14 -2.45 0.13
N SER A 198 -25.76 -1.90 1.28
CA SER A 198 -24.84 -2.53 2.22
C SER A 198 -25.39 -3.85 2.78
N VAL A 199 -26.67 -3.88 3.20
CA VAL A 199 -27.33 -5.11 3.67
C VAL A 199 -27.45 -6.15 2.56
N CYS A 200 -27.79 -5.73 1.33
CA CYS A 200 -27.82 -6.63 0.18
C CYS A 200 -26.45 -7.23 -0.12
N LEU A 201 -25.40 -6.40 -0.09
CA LEU A 201 -24.02 -6.85 -0.31
C LEU A 201 -23.58 -7.86 0.75
N GLU A 202 -23.89 -7.60 2.02
CA GLU A 202 -23.59 -8.52 3.12
C GLU A 202 -24.24 -9.90 2.91
N LYS A 203 -25.54 -9.92 2.55
CA LYS A 203 -26.26 -11.17 2.26
C LYS A 203 -25.66 -11.94 1.07
N VAL A 204 -25.31 -11.22 0.00
CA VAL A 204 -24.67 -11.82 -1.18
C VAL A 204 -23.29 -12.39 -0.83
N THR A 205 -22.53 -11.68 0.00
CA THR A 205 -21.21 -12.11 0.46
C THR A 205 -21.29 -13.34 1.37
N MET A 206 -22.29 -13.38 2.26
CA MET A 206 -22.52 -14.55 3.12
C MET A 206 -22.95 -15.77 2.30
N ALA A 207 -23.85 -15.57 1.33
CA ALA A 207 -24.28 -16.63 0.42
C ALA A 207 -23.13 -17.17 -0.45
N SER A 208 -22.28 -16.28 -0.97
CA SER A 208 -21.12 -16.69 -1.77
C SER A 208 -20.10 -17.47 -0.95
N ALA A 209 -19.79 -17.03 0.27
CA ALA A 209 -18.91 -17.74 1.19
C ALA A 209 -19.47 -19.12 1.59
N PHE A 210 -20.78 -19.22 1.79
CA PHE A 210 -21.43 -20.51 2.03
C PHE A 210 -21.28 -21.45 0.83
N ILE A 211 -21.56 -20.98 -0.39
CA ILE A 211 -21.45 -21.78 -1.61
C ILE A 211 -20.02 -22.29 -1.81
N VAL A 212 -19.01 -21.45 -1.59
CA VAL A 212 -17.59 -21.85 -1.68
C VAL A 212 -17.28 -22.96 -0.67
N LYS A 213 -17.67 -22.77 0.60
CA LYS A 213 -17.40 -23.77 1.65
C LYS A 213 -18.18 -25.06 1.46
N ALA A 214 -19.40 -24.99 0.92
CA ALA A 214 -20.26 -26.13 0.66
C ALA A 214 -19.98 -26.82 -0.69
N GLY A 215 -19.02 -26.32 -1.49
CA GLY A 215 -18.82 -26.68 -2.90
C GLY A 215 -18.68 -28.17 -3.21
N ALA A 216 -18.24 -29.00 -2.27
CA ALA A 216 -18.22 -30.47 -2.44
C ALA A 216 -19.62 -31.10 -2.30
N ALA A 217 -20.44 -30.62 -1.37
CA ALA A 217 -21.79 -31.14 -1.08
C ALA A 217 -22.85 -30.61 -2.07
N LEU A 218 -22.63 -29.41 -2.63
CA LEU A 218 -23.49 -28.80 -3.66
C LEU A 218 -23.11 -29.23 -5.09
N SER A 219 -22.10 -30.08 -5.29
CA SER A 219 -21.63 -30.46 -6.65
C SER A 219 -22.59 -31.37 -7.45
N SER A 220 -23.84 -31.53 -7.01
CA SER A 220 -24.86 -32.22 -7.79
C SER A 220 -25.34 -31.36 -8.98
N GLU A 221 -25.75 -32.01 -10.07
CA GLU A 221 -26.20 -31.40 -11.34
C GLU A 221 -27.36 -30.39 -11.19
N GLN A 222 -27.95 -30.29 -9.99
CA GLN A 222 -29.14 -29.51 -9.65
C GLN A 222 -28.86 -28.24 -8.83
N ALA A 223 -27.67 -28.08 -8.24
CA ALA A 223 -27.40 -26.97 -7.30
C ALA A 223 -27.44 -25.57 -7.92
N GLY A 224 -27.41 -25.44 -9.25
CA GLY A 224 -27.60 -24.18 -9.96
C GLY A 224 -29.04 -23.87 -10.38
N ARG A 225 -30.00 -24.75 -10.05
CA ARG A 225 -31.40 -24.65 -10.48
C ARG A 225 -32.36 -24.28 -9.35
N THR A 226 -31.93 -24.40 -8.10
CA THR A 226 -32.73 -24.11 -6.90
C THR A 226 -32.23 -22.84 -6.22
N LEU A 227 -33.14 -22.06 -5.62
CA LEU A 227 -32.72 -20.90 -4.85
C LEU A 227 -32.04 -21.37 -3.55
N LEU A 228 -30.94 -20.71 -3.17
CA LEU A 228 -30.24 -21.02 -1.91
C LEU A 228 -31.18 -20.88 -0.71
N ALA A 229 -32.12 -19.93 -0.75
CA ALA A 229 -33.13 -19.77 0.29
C ALA A 229 -34.04 -21.00 0.44
N GLU A 230 -34.45 -21.62 -0.67
CA GLU A 230 -35.27 -22.83 -0.68
C GLU A 230 -34.47 -24.05 -0.20
N TYR A 231 -33.19 -24.15 -0.62
CA TYR A 231 -32.28 -25.20 -0.16
C TYR A 231 -32.07 -25.14 1.37
N LEU A 232 -31.78 -23.96 1.91
CA LEU A 232 -31.56 -23.79 3.35
C LEU A 232 -32.83 -24.09 4.15
N GLN A 233 -34.02 -23.72 3.65
CA GLN A 233 -35.28 -24.06 4.31
C GLN A 233 -35.54 -25.56 4.35
N ASN A 234 -35.19 -26.29 3.29
CA ASN A 234 -35.43 -27.73 3.21
C ASN A 234 -34.37 -28.57 3.96
N VAL A 235 -33.14 -28.07 4.11
CA VAL A 235 -32.02 -28.85 4.68
C VAL A 235 -31.66 -28.45 6.11
N LEU A 236 -31.91 -27.20 6.53
CA LEU A 236 -31.59 -26.73 7.89
C LEU A 236 -32.80 -26.64 8.82
N MET A 237 -34.03 -26.84 8.32
CA MET A 237 -35.24 -26.90 9.16
C MET A 237 -35.79 -28.32 9.32
N GLU A 238 -35.04 -29.35 8.93
CA GLU A 238 -35.13 -30.69 9.54
C GLU A 238 -34.31 -30.72 10.84
#